data_AF-A0A6S7JIS7-F1
#
_entry.id   AF-A0A6S7JIS7-F1
#
_cell.length_a   1.000
_cell.length_b   1.000
_cell.length_c   1.000
_cell.angle_alpha   90.00
_cell.angle_beta   90.00
_cell.angle_gamma   90.00
#
_symmetry.space_group_name_H-M   'P 1'
#
loop_
_entity.id
_entity.type
_entity.pdbx_description
1 polymer ?
#
loop_
_entity_poly.entity_id
_entity_poly.type
_entity_poly.pdbx_seq_one_letter_code
_entity_poly.pdbx_strand_id
1 'polypeptide(L)'
;MLKERILPIAKDMPEATWAEIIDKCYGLGVDLSAKYMMLPKAGQPCNYNIYAATCTEVEIDVLTGETEILRTDILFDCGKSMNPEIDVGQVEGAFVMGLGYWLTEQAIYDPWSGLELTSGTWDYHPPFSKDIPIDFRVTLLKDAQNPLGILGSKGVGEPPQCMSCSCLFAVQDAIYHAREETGHDKDYFPMVLSTPGACADVRKIVEGKNY
;
A
#
# COMPACT_ATOMS: atom_id res chain seq x y z
N MET A 1 -0.67 35.01 -0.29
CA MET A 1 -0.56 35.61 -1.64
C MET A 1 -1.91 35.99 -2.26
N LEU A 2 -2.67 35.11 -2.93
CA LEU A 2 -3.96 35.51 -3.55
C LEU A 2 -4.97 36.03 -2.51
N LYS A 3 -5.15 35.26 -1.44
CA LYS A 3 -6.07 35.62 -0.35
C LYS A 3 -5.74 36.98 0.27
N GLU A 4 -4.48 37.34 0.41
CA GLU A 4 -4.05 38.65 0.96
C GLU A 4 -4.44 39.83 0.06
N ARG A 5 -4.42 39.64 -1.26
CA ARG A 5 -4.83 40.67 -2.23
C ARG A 5 -6.34 40.85 -2.27
N ILE A 6 -7.08 39.76 -2.12
CA ILE A 6 -8.55 39.74 -2.22
C ILE A 6 -9.23 40.15 -0.90
N LEU A 7 -8.63 39.77 0.25
CA LEU A 7 -9.19 40.00 1.60
C LEU A 7 -9.62 41.46 1.88
N PRO A 8 -8.86 42.50 1.52
CA PRO A 8 -9.27 43.89 1.74
C PRO A 8 -10.59 44.22 1.02
N ILE A 9 -10.72 43.78 -0.23
CA ILE A 9 -11.90 44.05 -1.07
C ILE A 9 -13.09 43.23 -0.59
N ALA A 10 -12.86 41.98 -0.20
CA ALA A 10 -13.89 41.11 0.37
C ALA A 10 -14.45 41.65 1.70
N LYS A 11 -13.61 42.27 2.54
CA LYS A 11 -14.05 42.89 3.81
C LYS A 11 -14.98 44.08 3.60
N ASP A 12 -14.80 44.83 2.52
CA ASP A 12 -15.65 45.96 2.15
C ASP A 12 -17.00 45.52 1.55
N MET A 13 -17.18 44.21 1.30
CA MET A 13 -18.40 43.62 0.71
C MET A 13 -18.77 42.30 1.39
N PRO A 14 -19.18 42.31 2.67
CA PRO A 14 -19.39 41.11 3.46
C PRO A 14 -20.50 40.18 2.94
N GLU A 15 -21.50 40.74 2.24
CA GLU A 15 -22.65 40.02 1.69
C GLU A 15 -22.47 39.62 0.22
N ALA A 16 -21.34 39.99 -0.40
CA ALA A 16 -21.13 39.73 -1.82
C ALA A 16 -20.69 38.29 -2.08
N THR A 17 -21.15 37.75 -3.21
CA THR A 17 -20.71 36.46 -3.71
C THR A 17 -19.24 36.48 -4.11
N TRP A 18 -18.62 35.31 -4.16
CA TRP A 18 -17.24 35.18 -4.65
C TRP A 18 -17.06 35.78 -6.05
N ALA A 19 -18.03 35.59 -6.94
CA ALA A 19 -17.99 36.12 -8.30
C ALA A 19 -17.97 37.66 -8.32
N GLU A 20 -18.80 38.32 -7.51
CA GLU A 20 -18.85 39.78 -7.41
C GLU A 20 -17.57 40.37 -6.80
N ILE A 21 -17.00 39.68 -5.80
CA ILE A 21 -15.72 40.08 -5.20
C ILE A 21 -14.60 40.03 -6.26
N ILE A 22 -14.56 38.96 -7.06
CA ILE A 22 -13.57 38.78 -8.12
C ILE A 22 -13.75 39.80 -9.24
N ASP A 23 -14.98 40.07 -9.66
CA ASP A 23 -15.28 41.09 -10.67
C ASP A 23 -14.83 42.48 -10.21
N LYS A 24 -15.08 42.83 -8.94
CA LYS A 24 -14.57 44.08 -8.35
C LYS A 24 -13.05 44.11 -8.24
N CYS A 25 -12.40 43.00 -7.89
CA CYS A 25 -10.93 42.91 -7.87
C CYS A 25 -10.35 43.17 -9.26
N TYR A 26 -10.97 42.60 -10.30
CA TYR A 26 -10.59 42.84 -11.70
C TYR A 26 -10.79 44.31 -12.09
N GLY A 27 -11.94 44.90 -11.77
CA GLY A 27 -12.24 46.31 -12.04
C GLY A 27 -11.28 47.29 -11.34
N LEU A 28 -10.68 46.88 -10.22
CA LEU A 28 -9.66 47.63 -9.48
C LEU A 28 -8.22 47.32 -9.93
N GLY A 29 -8.03 46.49 -10.96
CA GLY A 29 -6.71 46.15 -11.49
C GLY A 29 -5.87 45.25 -10.56
N VAL A 30 -6.51 44.50 -9.67
CA VAL A 30 -5.81 43.57 -8.77
C VAL A 30 -5.33 42.35 -9.55
N ASP A 31 -4.05 42.01 -9.41
CA ASP A 31 -3.49 40.78 -10.00
C ASP A 31 -4.06 39.52 -9.32
N LEU A 32 -4.90 38.80 -10.07
CA LEU A 32 -5.55 37.54 -9.69
C LEU A 32 -4.75 36.28 -10.10
N SER A 33 -3.51 36.45 -10.58
CA SER A 33 -2.59 35.34 -10.82
C SER A 33 -1.61 35.19 -9.67
N ALA A 34 -1.31 33.94 -9.30
CA ALA A 34 -0.21 33.66 -8.39
C ALA A 34 0.47 32.35 -8.77
N LYS A 35 1.78 32.30 -8.53
CA LYS A 35 2.62 31.12 -8.66
C LYS A 35 3.28 30.87 -7.33
N TYR A 36 3.38 29.61 -6.93
CA TYR A 36 4.03 29.21 -5.71
C TYR A 36 4.88 27.97 -5.97
N MET A 37 6.03 27.89 -5.32
CA MET A 37 6.92 26.74 -5.34
C MET A 37 7.27 26.41 -3.90
N MET A 38 7.04 25.16 -3.50
CA MET A 38 7.43 24.67 -2.19
C MET A 38 8.79 24.00 -2.32
N LEU A 39 9.78 24.55 -1.63
CA LEU A 39 11.12 23.96 -1.54
C LEU A 39 11.35 23.40 -0.13
N PRO A 40 12.07 22.28 0.01
CA PRO A 40 12.58 21.82 1.30
C PRO A 40 13.35 22.95 1.97
N LYS A 41 13.04 23.24 3.24
CA LYS A 41 13.82 24.22 4.01
C LYS A 41 15.19 23.62 4.34
N ALA A 42 16.26 24.35 4.03
CA ALA A 42 17.62 23.92 4.34
C ALA A 42 17.78 23.65 5.85
N GLY A 43 18.30 22.48 6.21
CA GLY A 43 18.51 22.07 7.60
C GLY A 43 17.27 21.55 8.33
N GLN A 44 16.10 21.47 7.69
CA GLN A 44 14.89 20.91 8.28
C GLN A 44 14.65 19.49 7.73
N PRO A 45 14.63 18.44 8.57
CA PRO A 45 14.33 17.09 8.09
C PRO A 45 12.91 17.08 7.51
N CYS A 46 12.81 16.72 6.23
CA CYS A 46 11.54 16.59 5.51
C CYS A 46 10.92 15.19 5.70
N ASN A 47 11.53 14.37 6.54
CA ASN A 47 11.19 12.97 6.69
C ASN A 47 10.36 12.82 7.96
N TYR A 48 9.22 12.15 7.82
CA TYR A 48 8.42 11.65 8.92
C TYR A 48 8.29 10.14 8.75
N ASN A 49 8.08 9.44 9.86
CA ASN A 49 7.85 8.00 9.83
C ASN A 49 6.35 7.71 9.73
N ILE A 50 6.08 6.61 9.05
CA ILE A 50 4.76 6.02 8.91
C ILE A 50 4.79 4.72 9.71
N TYR A 51 3.81 4.56 10.58
CA TYR A 51 3.69 3.39 11.45
C TYR A 51 2.48 2.59 11.03
N ALA A 52 2.60 1.28 11.05
CA ALA A 52 1.48 0.42 10.74
C ALA A 52 1.65 -0.95 11.38
N ALA A 53 0.52 -1.65 11.54
CA ALA A 53 0.48 -3.03 11.97
C ALA A 53 -0.52 -3.79 11.10
N THR A 54 -0.14 -5.02 10.72
CA THR A 54 -0.99 -5.90 9.93
C THR A 54 -1.02 -7.29 10.54
N CYS A 55 -2.19 -7.89 10.55
CA CYS A 55 -2.40 -9.29 10.86
C CYS A 55 -3.07 -9.95 9.65
N THR A 56 -2.55 -11.09 9.20
CA THR A 56 -3.08 -11.85 8.07
C THR A 56 -3.24 -13.30 8.49
N GLU A 57 -4.39 -13.88 8.18
CA GLU A 57 -4.73 -15.28 8.39
C GLU A 57 -4.92 -15.96 7.04
N VAL A 58 -4.34 -17.15 6.89
CA VAL A 58 -4.37 -17.92 5.64
C VAL A 58 -4.74 -19.36 5.92
N GLU A 59 -5.33 -20.00 4.93
CA GLU A 59 -5.54 -21.45 4.87
C GLU A 59 -4.76 -22.00 3.68
N ILE A 60 -4.08 -23.13 3.88
CA ILE A 60 -3.33 -23.81 2.82
C ILE A 60 -3.90 -25.21 2.61
N ASP A 61 -4.12 -25.58 1.36
CA ASP A 61 -4.35 -26.98 0.98
C ASP A 61 -2.98 -27.65 0.80
N VAL A 62 -2.60 -28.53 1.72
CA VAL A 62 -1.30 -29.21 1.71
C VAL A 62 -1.12 -30.17 0.52
N LEU A 63 -2.19 -30.60 -0.14
CA LEU A 63 -2.13 -31.53 -1.28
C LEU A 63 -1.90 -30.82 -2.61
N THR A 64 -2.49 -29.63 -2.78
CA THR A 64 -2.40 -28.82 -4.01
C THR A 64 -1.41 -27.67 -3.87
N GLY A 65 -1.18 -27.21 -2.63
CA GLY A 65 -0.45 -26.01 -2.26
C GLY A 65 -1.25 -24.71 -2.44
N GLU A 66 -2.52 -24.79 -2.82
CA GLU A 66 -3.38 -23.61 -2.93
C GLU A 66 -3.48 -22.88 -1.59
N THR A 67 -3.40 -21.55 -1.63
CA THR A 67 -3.45 -20.69 -0.46
C THR A 67 -4.61 -19.73 -0.59
N GLU A 68 -5.46 -19.67 0.43
CA GLU A 68 -6.56 -18.72 0.53
C GLU A 68 -6.32 -17.77 1.71
N ILE A 69 -6.55 -16.47 1.50
CA ILE A 69 -6.41 -15.46 2.55
C ILE A 69 -7.77 -15.27 3.21
N LEU A 70 -7.94 -15.82 4.41
CA LEU A 70 -9.20 -15.78 5.15
C LEU A 70 -9.51 -14.37 5.63
N ARG A 71 -8.50 -13.69 6.21
CA ARG A 71 -8.70 -12.38 6.83
C ARG A 71 -7.41 -11.57 6.88
N THR A 72 -7.55 -10.26 6.66
CA THR A 72 -6.47 -9.29 6.90
C THR A 72 -7.01 -8.09 7.66
N ASP A 73 -6.37 -7.76 8.79
CA ASP A 73 -6.59 -6.54 9.56
C ASP A 73 -5.39 -5.61 9.43
N ILE A 74 -5.64 -4.37 9.01
CA ILE A 74 -4.63 -3.31 8.84
C ILE A 74 -4.96 -2.14 9.76
N LEU A 75 -3.98 -1.72 10.58
CA LEU A 75 -3.96 -0.44 11.26
C LEU A 75 -2.86 0.45 10.67
N PHE A 76 -3.24 1.58 10.08
CA PHE A 76 -2.32 2.43 9.33
C PHE A 76 -2.27 3.88 9.82
N ASP A 77 -1.09 4.43 10.07
CA ASP A 77 -0.87 5.83 10.41
C ASP A 77 -0.72 6.72 9.16
N CYS A 78 -1.85 7.25 8.69
CA CYS A 78 -1.91 8.27 7.64
C CYS A 78 -1.79 9.71 8.18
N GLY A 79 -1.51 9.88 9.47
CA GLY A 79 -1.72 11.12 10.19
C GLY A 79 -3.15 11.65 10.06
N LYS A 80 -3.30 12.96 9.86
CA LYS A 80 -4.61 13.56 9.56
C LYS A 80 -4.91 13.43 8.07
N SER A 81 -5.65 12.37 7.74
CA SER A 81 -6.14 12.10 6.39
C SER A 81 -6.83 13.32 5.77
N MET A 82 -6.50 13.60 4.50
CA MET A 82 -7.17 14.65 3.71
C MET A 82 -8.47 14.13 3.11
N ASN A 83 -8.47 12.88 2.66
CA ASN A 83 -9.65 12.17 2.20
C ASN A 83 -9.54 10.70 2.62
N PRO A 84 -10.28 10.30 3.67
CA PRO A 84 -10.22 8.94 4.21
C PRO A 84 -10.56 7.86 3.19
N GLU A 85 -11.45 8.11 2.24
CA GLU A 85 -11.87 7.12 1.24
C GLU A 85 -10.74 6.83 0.24
N ILE A 86 -10.03 7.88 -0.20
CA ILE A 86 -8.87 7.72 -1.09
C ILE A 86 -7.72 7.05 -0.34
N ASP A 87 -7.47 7.47 0.90
CA ASP A 87 -6.38 6.91 1.69
C ASP A 87 -6.62 5.42 2.00
N VAL A 88 -7.85 5.02 2.32
CA VAL A 88 -8.21 3.59 2.46
C VAL A 88 -7.99 2.84 1.15
N GLY A 89 -8.46 3.37 0.02
CA GLY A 89 -8.26 2.71 -1.28
C GLY A 89 -6.78 2.58 -1.68
N GLN A 90 -5.92 3.53 -1.27
CA GLN A 90 -4.47 3.41 -1.42
C GLN A 90 -3.89 2.29 -0.56
N VAL A 91 -4.31 2.18 0.71
CA VAL A 91 -3.89 1.10 1.60
C VAL A 91 -4.28 -0.26 1.03
N GLU A 92 -5.52 -0.42 0.58
CA GLU A 92 -6.02 -1.65 -0.02
C GLU A 92 -5.26 -2.00 -1.30
N GLY A 93 -5.14 -1.06 -2.23
CA GLY A 93 -4.47 -1.28 -3.51
C GLY A 93 -3.00 -1.63 -3.35
N ALA A 94 -2.27 -0.92 -2.51
CA ALA A 94 -0.86 -1.20 -2.25
C ALA A 94 -0.65 -2.53 -1.51
N PHE A 95 -1.54 -2.88 -0.58
CA PHE A 95 -1.50 -4.19 0.06
C PHE A 95 -1.71 -5.33 -0.96
N VAL A 96 -2.70 -5.22 -1.84
CA VAL A 96 -2.97 -6.23 -2.88
C VAL A 96 -1.83 -6.34 -3.89
N MET A 97 -1.22 -5.23 -4.32
CA MET A 97 0.01 -5.28 -5.14
C MET A 97 1.14 -6.03 -4.43
N GLY A 98 1.24 -5.86 -3.11
CA GLY A 98 2.17 -6.60 -2.28
C GLY A 98 1.85 -8.10 -2.19
N LEU A 99 0.57 -8.49 -2.12
CA LEU A 99 0.16 -9.91 -2.17
C LEU A 99 0.66 -10.56 -3.46
N GLY A 100 0.50 -9.88 -4.59
CA GLY A 100 1.03 -10.34 -5.87
C GLY A 100 2.52 -10.58 -5.80
N TYR A 101 3.27 -9.58 -5.34
CA TYR A 101 4.72 -9.66 -5.18
C TYR A 101 5.19 -10.86 -4.33
N TRP A 102 4.49 -11.21 -3.25
CA TRP A 102 4.90 -12.31 -2.37
C TRP A 102 4.39 -13.70 -2.80
N LEU A 103 3.21 -13.78 -3.41
CA LEU A 103 2.50 -15.05 -3.60
C LEU A 103 2.37 -15.50 -5.06
N THR A 104 2.10 -14.59 -6.00
CA THR A 104 1.66 -14.97 -7.36
C THR A 104 2.55 -14.46 -8.49
N GLU A 105 3.09 -13.25 -8.38
CA GLU A 105 3.77 -12.56 -9.49
C GLU A 105 5.23 -13.01 -9.63
N GLN A 106 5.57 -13.65 -10.75
CA GLN A 106 6.93 -14.10 -11.04
C GLN A 106 7.40 -13.61 -12.41
N ALA A 107 8.52 -12.89 -12.45
CA ALA A 107 9.21 -12.55 -13.68
C ALA A 107 10.27 -13.62 -13.98
N ILE A 108 10.05 -14.43 -15.01
CA ILE A 108 10.95 -15.51 -15.40
C ILE A 108 11.71 -15.10 -16.65
N TYR A 109 13.03 -15.25 -16.63
CA TYR A 109 13.92 -14.93 -17.74
C TYR A 109 14.65 -16.19 -18.23
N ASP A 110 14.86 -16.29 -19.54
CA ASP A 110 15.68 -17.34 -20.13
C ASP A 110 17.15 -17.17 -19.68
N PRO A 111 17.79 -18.19 -19.08
CA PRO A 111 19.13 -18.04 -18.51
C PRO A 111 20.24 -17.77 -19.54
N TRP A 112 20.02 -18.13 -20.81
CA TRP A 112 21.06 -18.00 -21.85
C TRP A 112 20.92 -16.72 -22.68
N SER A 113 19.69 -16.34 -23.02
CA SER A 113 19.38 -15.18 -23.85
C SER A 113 18.97 -13.94 -23.05
N GLY A 114 18.55 -14.11 -21.78
CA GLY A 114 18.02 -13.04 -20.94
C GLY A 114 16.63 -12.55 -21.35
N LEU A 115 15.94 -13.25 -22.25
CA LEU A 115 14.61 -12.90 -22.70
C LEU A 115 13.58 -13.16 -21.60
N GLU A 116 12.64 -12.22 -21.40
CA GLU A 116 11.51 -12.41 -20.49
C GLU A 116 10.52 -13.43 -21.05
N LEU A 117 10.34 -14.54 -20.33
CA LEU A 117 9.43 -15.62 -20.69
C LEU A 117 7.99 -15.31 -20.26
N THR A 118 7.82 -14.57 -19.17
CA THR A 118 6.51 -14.18 -18.59
C THR A 118 6.05 -12.81 -19.07
N SER A 119 6.17 -12.52 -20.38
CA SER A 119 5.88 -11.19 -20.94
C SER A 119 4.39 -10.91 -21.22
N GLY A 120 3.51 -11.87 -20.96
CA GLY A 120 2.07 -11.75 -21.16
C GLY A 120 1.27 -12.13 -19.91
N THR A 121 0.03 -11.64 -19.82
CA THR A 121 -0.89 -11.92 -18.70
C THR A 121 -1.32 -13.38 -18.58
N TRP A 122 -0.94 -14.23 -19.55
CA TRP A 122 -1.16 -15.66 -19.49
C TRP A 122 -0.08 -16.38 -18.67
N ASP A 123 1.11 -15.80 -18.61
CA ASP A 123 2.28 -16.38 -17.96
C ASP A 123 2.69 -15.58 -16.70
N TYR A 124 2.36 -14.29 -16.65
CA TYR A 124 2.47 -13.44 -15.47
C TYR A 124 1.09 -13.26 -14.82
N HIS A 125 0.96 -13.70 -13.57
CA HIS A 125 -0.32 -13.73 -12.87
C HIS A 125 -0.39 -12.66 -11.76
N PRO A 126 -0.90 -11.46 -12.06
CA PRO A 126 -1.22 -10.49 -11.02
C PRO A 126 -2.41 -10.98 -10.18
N PRO A 127 -2.58 -10.45 -8.95
CA PRO A 127 -3.74 -10.75 -8.12
C PRO A 127 -5.06 -10.47 -8.81
N PHE A 128 -5.97 -11.44 -8.74
CA PHE A 128 -7.35 -11.33 -9.17
C PHE A 128 -8.28 -11.18 -7.96
N SER A 129 -9.58 -11.03 -8.22
CA SER A 129 -10.60 -10.85 -7.19
C SER A 129 -10.77 -12.02 -6.23
N LYS A 130 -10.16 -13.19 -6.50
CA LYS A 130 -10.15 -14.34 -5.60
C LYS A 130 -8.90 -14.42 -4.72
N ASP A 131 -7.88 -13.64 -5.05
CA ASP A 131 -6.60 -13.63 -4.33
C ASP A 131 -6.58 -12.56 -3.22
N ILE A 132 -7.63 -11.74 -3.14
CA ILE A 132 -7.81 -10.76 -2.07
C ILE A 132 -8.33 -11.42 -0.78
N PRO A 133 -8.07 -10.83 0.40
CA PRO A 133 -8.61 -11.34 1.66
C PRO A 133 -10.15 -11.39 1.64
N ILE A 134 -10.74 -12.50 2.10
CA ILE A 134 -12.20 -12.66 2.18
C ILE A 134 -12.80 -11.62 3.14
N ASP A 135 -12.16 -11.44 4.30
CA ASP A 135 -12.47 -10.37 5.25
C ASP A 135 -11.31 -9.38 5.29
N PHE A 136 -11.46 -8.25 4.59
CA PHE A 136 -10.43 -7.22 4.50
C PHE A 136 -10.81 -5.96 5.29
N ARG A 137 -10.06 -5.66 6.35
CA ARG A 137 -10.36 -4.57 7.29
C ARG A 137 -9.23 -3.57 7.36
N VAL A 138 -9.50 -2.34 6.94
CA VAL A 138 -8.54 -1.23 7.04
C VAL A 138 -9.03 -0.20 8.05
N THR A 139 -8.19 0.10 9.04
CA THR A 139 -8.42 1.13 10.04
C THR A 139 -7.31 2.17 9.98
N LEU A 140 -7.69 3.44 9.82
CA LEU A 140 -6.75 4.56 9.92
C LEU A 140 -6.58 4.97 11.39
N LEU A 141 -5.33 5.14 11.81
CA LEU A 141 -4.99 5.53 13.18
C LEU A 141 -5.53 6.93 13.49
N LYS A 142 -6.32 7.03 14.56
CA LYS A 142 -6.88 8.31 15.01
C LYS A 142 -5.84 9.12 15.77
N ASP A 143 -6.00 10.45 15.74
CA ASP A 143 -5.23 11.42 16.52
C ASP A 143 -3.70 11.41 16.28
N ALA A 144 -3.25 10.97 15.10
CA ALA A 144 -1.83 10.83 14.74
C ALA A 144 -1.27 12.03 13.93
N GLN A 145 -1.62 13.26 14.29
CA GLN A 145 -1.29 14.44 13.47
C GLN A 145 0.23 14.58 13.20
N ASN A 146 0.59 14.78 11.92
CA ASN A 146 1.97 15.00 11.50
C ASN A 146 2.29 16.51 11.40
N PRO A 147 3.11 17.09 12.29
CA PRO A 147 3.41 18.53 12.26
C PRO A 147 4.21 18.96 11.01
N LEU A 148 4.84 18.02 10.30
CA LEU A 148 5.60 18.29 9.07
C LEU A 148 4.73 18.20 7.81
N GLY A 149 3.62 17.45 7.87
CA GLY A 149 2.74 17.19 6.75
C GLY A 149 1.79 18.34 6.46
N ILE A 150 1.43 18.51 5.18
CA ILE A 150 0.40 19.48 4.79
C ILE A 150 -0.91 19.08 5.46
N LEU A 151 -1.51 20.02 6.20
CA LEU A 151 -2.74 19.80 6.99
C LEU A 151 -2.64 18.66 8.02
N GLY A 152 -1.44 18.23 8.41
CA GLY A 152 -1.26 17.13 9.35
C GLY A 152 -1.16 15.74 8.72
N SER A 153 -1.13 15.64 7.40
CA SER A 153 -1.17 14.37 6.64
C SER A 153 0.17 13.62 6.61
N LYS A 154 0.11 12.34 6.23
CA LYS A 154 1.25 11.51 5.84
C LYS A 154 0.97 10.87 4.48
N GLY A 155 2.03 10.51 3.75
CA GLY A 155 1.90 9.72 2.52
C GLY A 155 1.31 8.34 2.79
N VAL A 156 0.53 7.80 1.84
CA VAL A 156 -0.18 6.52 2.01
C VAL A 156 0.16 5.50 0.91
N GLY A 157 0.75 5.93 -0.22
CA GLY A 157 0.88 5.06 -1.40
C GLY A 157 1.79 3.84 -1.22
N GLU A 158 3.07 4.05 -0.90
CA GLU A 158 4.06 2.96 -0.88
C GLU A 158 4.06 2.09 0.40
N PRO A 159 3.90 2.65 1.62
CA PRO A 159 4.10 1.89 2.86
C PRO A 159 3.19 0.64 3.02
N PRO A 160 1.91 0.65 2.61
CA PRO A 160 1.04 -0.52 2.71
C PRO A 160 1.51 -1.72 1.89
N GLN A 161 2.28 -1.51 0.83
CA GLN A 161 2.87 -2.61 0.07
C GLN A 161 3.84 -3.42 0.93
N CYS A 162 4.65 -2.77 1.78
CA CYS A 162 5.56 -3.49 2.68
C CYS A 162 4.82 -4.34 3.72
N MET A 163 3.60 -3.96 4.10
CA MET A 163 2.79 -4.62 5.13
C MET A 163 2.21 -5.96 4.65
N SER A 164 2.16 -6.17 3.34
CA SER A 164 1.77 -7.44 2.72
C SER A 164 2.71 -8.60 3.07
N CYS A 165 3.92 -8.35 3.58
CA CYS A 165 4.81 -9.43 4.03
C CYS A 165 4.19 -10.32 5.13
N SER A 166 3.17 -9.81 5.84
CA SER A 166 2.35 -10.59 6.77
C SER A 166 1.74 -11.86 6.13
N CYS A 167 1.35 -11.81 4.86
CA CYS A 167 0.81 -13.00 4.17
C CYS A 167 1.87 -14.09 4.00
N LEU A 168 3.10 -13.71 3.65
CA LEU A 168 4.21 -14.65 3.49
C LEU A 168 4.51 -15.38 4.80
N PHE A 169 4.55 -14.64 5.92
CA PHE A 169 4.79 -15.23 7.23
C PHE A 169 3.62 -16.11 7.70
N ALA A 170 2.38 -15.73 7.39
CA ALA A 170 1.21 -16.56 7.70
C ALA A 170 1.26 -17.90 6.94
N VAL A 171 1.64 -17.88 5.65
CA VAL A 171 1.87 -19.10 4.86
C VAL A 171 3.00 -19.94 5.45
N GLN A 172 4.10 -19.29 5.84
CA GLN A 172 5.23 -19.99 6.45
C GLN A 172 4.83 -20.68 7.76
N ASP A 173 4.03 -20.02 8.60
CA ASP A 173 3.50 -20.57 9.84
C ASP A 173 2.59 -21.78 9.59
N ALA A 174 1.69 -21.69 8.61
CA ALA A 174 0.83 -22.80 8.21
C ALA A 174 1.64 -24.02 7.73
N ILE A 175 2.72 -23.79 6.97
CA ILE A 175 3.62 -24.86 6.53
C ILE A 175 4.37 -25.50 7.71
N TYR A 176 4.83 -24.72 8.70
CA TYR A 176 5.47 -25.28 9.90
C TYR A 176 4.52 -26.22 10.66
N HIS A 177 3.24 -25.83 10.77
CA HIS A 177 2.21 -26.68 11.38
C HIS A 177 1.94 -27.94 10.55
N ALA A 178 1.81 -27.82 9.22
CA ALA A 178 1.64 -28.98 8.35
C ALA A 178 2.80 -29.99 8.43
N ARG A 179 4.05 -29.51 8.51
CA ARG A 179 5.24 -30.36 8.70
C ARG A 179 5.22 -31.10 10.04
N GLU A 180 4.78 -30.44 11.11
CA GLU A 180 4.63 -31.08 12.41
C GLU A 180 3.66 -32.27 12.36
N GLU A 181 2.49 -32.05 11.77
CA GLU A 181 1.43 -33.06 11.69
C GLU A 181 1.84 -34.27 10.83
N THR A 182 2.66 -34.03 9.81
CA THR A 182 3.16 -35.07 8.90
C THR A 182 4.44 -35.76 9.41
N GLY A 183 4.97 -35.34 10.56
CA GLY A 183 6.16 -35.93 11.17
C GLY A 183 7.49 -35.51 10.53
N HIS A 184 7.49 -34.39 9.79
CA HIS A 184 8.68 -33.74 9.26
C HIS A 184 9.32 -32.77 10.28
N ASP A 185 10.53 -32.30 10.00
CA ASP A 185 11.26 -31.38 10.85
C ASP A 185 10.69 -29.96 10.81
N LYS A 186 10.84 -29.23 11.92
CA LYS A 186 10.52 -27.80 12.03
C LYS A 186 11.72 -26.90 11.80
N ASP A 187 12.75 -27.43 11.13
CA ASP A 187 13.93 -26.65 10.83
C ASP A 187 13.58 -25.49 9.90
N TYR A 188 14.32 -24.39 10.07
CA TYR A 188 14.10 -23.20 9.26
C TYR A 188 14.20 -23.54 7.77
N PHE A 189 13.19 -23.15 7.01
CA PHE A 189 13.21 -23.21 5.56
C PHE A 189 13.06 -21.80 4.97
N PRO A 190 13.86 -21.45 3.96
CA PRO A 190 13.65 -20.21 3.24
C PRO A 190 12.39 -20.33 2.38
N MET A 191 11.49 -19.37 2.49
CA MET A 191 10.56 -19.04 1.41
C MET A 191 11.38 -18.28 0.37
N VAL A 192 11.91 -18.99 -0.62
CA VAL A 192 12.95 -18.43 -1.51
C VAL A 192 12.35 -17.32 -2.38
N LEU A 193 12.81 -16.08 -2.23
CA LEU A 193 12.38 -14.92 -3.04
C LEU A 193 12.60 -15.07 -4.58
N SER A 194 13.25 -16.14 -5.06
CA SER A 194 13.32 -16.47 -6.49
C SER A 194 12.03 -17.09 -7.04
N THR A 195 11.17 -17.54 -6.12
CA THR A 195 9.91 -18.22 -6.38
C THR A 195 8.90 -17.64 -5.39
N PRO A 196 8.00 -16.74 -5.83
CA PRO A 196 6.83 -16.37 -5.02
C PRO A 196 6.16 -17.63 -4.51
N GLY A 197 5.47 -17.58 -3.37
CA GLY A 197 4.83 -18.72 -2.67
C GLY A 197 3.72 -19.45 -3.46
N ALA A 198 3.99 -19.78 -4.71
CA ALA A 198 3.14 -20.49 -5.64
C ALA A 198 2.84 -21.88 -5.12
N CYS A 199 1.64 -22.38 -5.45
CA CYS A 199 1.11 -23.64 -4.95
C CYS A 199 2.07 -24.83 -5.13
N ALA A 200 2.82 -24.83 -6.24
CA ALA A 200 3.79 -25.88 -6.55
C ALA A 200 4.93 -25.99 -5.52
N ASP A 201 5.30 -24.91 -4.85
CA ASP A 201 6.39 -24.90 -3.90
C ASP A 201 5.91 -25.17 -2.48
N VAL A 202 4.76 -24.62 -2.06
CA VAL A 202 4.14 -24.93 -0.75
C VAL A 202 4.07 -26.45 -0.52
N ARG A 203 3.61 -27.20 -1.52
CA ARG A 203 3.55 -28.66 -1.44
C ARG A 203 4.93 -29.32 -1.30
N LYS A 204 5.91 -28.93 -2.11
CA LYS A 204 7.28 -29.50 -2.05
C LYS A 204 7.91 -29.25 -0.69
N ILE A 205 7.64 -28.06 -0.13
CA ILE A 205 8.14 -27.64 1.18
C ILE A 205 7.52 -28.50 2.28
N VAL A 206 6.20 -28.72 2.24
CA VAL A 206 5.52 -29.62 3.20
C VAL A 206 6.08 -31.04 3.11
N GLU A 207 6.33 -31.57 1.92
CA GLU A 207 6.88 -32.93 1.70
C GLU A 207 8.38 -33.10 2.05
N GLY A 208 9.07 -32.04 2.50
CA GLY A 208 10.48 -32.09 2.87
C GLY A 208 11.44 -32.39 1.70
N LYS A 209 11.00 -32.18 0.45
CA LYS A 209 11.84 -32.38 -0.73
C LYS A 209 12.69 -31.12 -0.94
N ASN A 210 14.01 -31.28 -0.78
CA ASN A 210 14.96 -30.20 -0.99
C ASN A 210 14.89 -29.62 -2.41
N TYR A 211 15.00 -28.30 -2.46
CA TYR A 211 15.09 -27.44 -3.64
C TYR A 211 16.38 -27.69 -4.45
#